data_AF-A0A1V5K1A0-F1
#
_entry.id   AF-A0A1V5K1A0-F1
#
_cell.length_a   1.000
_cell.length_b   1.000
_cell.length_c   1.000
_cell.angle_alpha   90.00
_cell.angle_beta   90.00
_cell.angle_gamma   90.00
#
_symmetry.space_group_name_H-M   'P 1'
#
loop_
_entity.id
_entity.type
_entity.pdbx_description
1 polymer ?
#
loop_
_entity_poly.entity_id
_entity_poly.type
_entity_poly.pdbx_seq_one_letter_code
_entity_poly.pdbx_strand_id
1 'polypeptide(L)'
;MEKIKAGIIRINKVRFNVADFVNARIEELRRGAGQNHVRFEPSAGNGDLSAEADPDRLSQALLNILNNAVKFSEPGSVVRTNVIRVKGNDEIIPSKIRLSLDAAKDYILVSVLDHGDGIPEKDREKVFEEFFQSESHLTRKHQGAGVGLFIAAKIMEFHGGKIWAESGDNGRGAKISFVIPAGNQYINTVFSVKVLTGKW
;
A
#
# COMPACT_ATOMS: atom_id res chain seq x y z
N MET A 1 13.53 34.13 6.84
CA MET A 1 12.66 33.76 5.71
C MET A 1 13.46 32.87 4.78
N GLU A 2 13.35 31.56 4.96
CA GLU A 2 14.17 30.57 4.27
C GLU A 2 13.38 29.91 3.15
N LYS A 3 13.91 30.05 1.94
CA LYS A 3 13.34 29.54 0.69
C LYS A 3 13.44 28.01 0.68
N ILE A 4 12.29 27.33 0.65
CA ILE A 4 12.18 25.89 0.40
C ILE A 4 12.72 25.62 -1.02
N LYS A 5 13.98 25.19 -1.12
CA LYS A 5 14.57 24.65 -2.36
C LYS A 5 14.42 23.13 -2.35
N ALA A 6 13.74 22.62 -3.38
CA ALA A 6 13.56 21.22 -3.79
C ALA A 6 14.26 20.17 -2.90
N GLY A 7 13.47 19.52 -2.04
CA GLY A 7 13.94 18.61 -1.01
C GLY A 7 14.40 17.26 -1.54
N ILE A 8 15.64 16.90 -1.26
CA ILE A 8 16.17 15.54 -1.42
C ILE A 8 15.43 14.65 -0.41
N ILE A 9 14.59 13.72 -0.88
CA ILE A 9 14.02 12.69 -0.02
C ILE A 9 15.10 11.63 0.22
N ARG A 10 15.66 11.60 1.44
CA ARG A 10 16.54 10.52 1.88
C ARG A 10 15.68 9.32 2.28
N ILE A 11 16.01 8.16 1.74
CA ILE A 11 15.36 6.87 2.03
C ILE A 11 16.37 6.03 2.79
N ASN A 12 15.97 5.48 3.93
CA ASN A 12 16.80 4.58 4.71
C ASN A 12 16.30 3.14 4.57
N LYS A 13 16.74 2.43 3.54
CA LYS A 13 16.32 1.05 3.32
C LYS A 13 17.00 0.11 4.32
N VAL A 14 16.18 -0.67 5.02
CA VAL A 14 16.63 -1.78 5.85
C VAL A 14 15.89 -3.05 5.44
N ARG A 15 16.51 -4.20 5.68
CA ARG A 15 15.88 -5.50 5.46
C ARG A 15 15.03 -5.86 6.66
N PHE A 16 13.76 -6.20 6.45
CA PHE A 16 12.86 -6.67 7.50
C PHE A 16 11.79 -7.60 6.92
N ASN A 17 11.17 -8.40 7.79
CA ASN A 17 10.03 -9.24 7.43
C ASN A 17 8.77 -8.37 7.29
N VAL A 18 8.18 -8.35 6.10
CA VAL A 18 7.02 -7.49 5.77
C VAL A 18 5.76 -7.95 6.50
N ALA A 19 5.58 -9.25 6.76
CA ALA A 19 4.41 -9.74 7.50
C ALA A 19 4.45 -9.28 8.96
N ASP A 20 5.60 -9.40 9.63
CA ASP A 20 5.79 -8.90 10.99
C ASP A 20 5.57 -7.39 11.07
N PHE A 21 6.08 -6.66 10.07
CA PHE A 21 5.87 -5.23 9.94
C PHE A 21 4.39 -4.85 9.79
N VAL A 22 3.64 -5.54 8.91
CA VAL A 22 2.20 -5.31 8.71
C VAL A 22 1.43 -5.61 10.00
N ASN A 23 1.72 -6.74 10.64
CA ASN A 23 1.08 -7.15 11.89
C ASN A 23 1.33 -6.11 13.01
N ALA A 24 2.55 -5.60 13.14
CA ALA A 24 2.86 -4.57 14.13
C ALA A 24 2.04 -3.29 13.94
N ARG A 25 1.78 -2.86 12.69
CA ARG A 25 0.94 -1.69 12.39
C ARG A 25 -0.54 -1.95 12.62
N ILE A 26 -1.01 -3.16 12.33
CA ILE A 26 -2.37 -3.57 12.66
C ILE A 26 -2.60 -3.52 14.18
N GLU A 27 -1.65 -4.02 14.97
CA GLU A 27 -1.74 -3.96 16.44
C GLU A 27 -1.73 -2.53 16.98
N GLU A 28 -0.95 -1.64 16.37
CA GLU A 28 -0.96 -0.21 16.70
C GLU A 28 -2.33 0.43 16.45
N LEU A 29 -2.95 0.15 15.30
CA LEU A 29 -4.29 0.63 14.99
C LEU A 29 -5.35 0.06 15.92
N ARG A 30 -5.28 -1.24 16.28
CA ARG A 30 -6.20 -1.88 17.22
C ARG A 30 -6.18 -1.19 18.59
N ARG A 31 -5.00 -0.81 19.09
CA ARG A 31 -4.86 -0.09 20.36
C ARG A 31 -5.44 1.33 20.31
N GLY A 32 -5.33 2.01 19.17
CA GLY A 32 -5.83 3.37 18.98
C GLY A 32 -7.33 3.47 18.68
N ALA A 33 -7.93 2.47 18.02
CA ALA A 33 -9.29 2.56 17.46
C ALA A 33 -10.44 2.29 18.46
N GLY A 34 -10.14 1.84 19.68
CA GLY A 34 -11.15 1.38 20.64
C GLY A 34 -11.90 0.12 20.15
N GLN A 35 -12.69 -0.51 21.02
CA GLN A 35 -13.27 -1.84 20.78
C GLN A 35 -14.32 -1.95 19.63
N ASN A 36 -14.70 -0.85 18.95
CA ASN A 36 -15.97 -0.80 18.23
C ASN A 36 -15.93 -0.53 16.71
N HIS A 37 -14.78 -0.57 16.03
CA HIS A 37 -14.78 -0.15 14.61
C HIS A 37 -14.61 -1.29 13.61
N VAL A 38 -13.56 -2.12 13.67
CA VAL A 38 -13.33 -3.20 12.69
C VAL A 38 -12.39 -4.25 13.26
N ARG A 39 -12.58 -5.52 12.90
CA ARG A 39 -11.66 -6.62 13.23
C ARG A 39 -10.63 -6.77 12.11
N PHE A 40 -9.36 -6.96 12.45
CA PHE A 40 -8.36 -7.32 11.46
C PHE A 40 -8.16 -8.84 11.40
N GLU A 41 -8.04 -9.42 10.21
CA GLU A 41 -7.64 -10.81 10.00
C GLU A 41 -6.32 -10.82 9.21
N PRO A 42 -5.16 -10.97 9.89
CA PRO A 42 -3.89 -11.11 9.19
C PRO A 42 -3.74 -12.50 8.61
N SER A 43 -3.34 -12.58 7.35
CA SER A 43 -2.82 -13.78 6.72
C SER A 43 -1.40 -13.53 6.22
N ALA A 44 -0.50 -14.43 6.58
CA ALA A 44 0.84 -14.49 6.03
C ALA A 44 0.96 -15.80 5.24
N GLY A 45 1.50 -15.71 4.02
CA GLY A 45 1.84 -16.87 3.23
C GLY A 45 3.11 -17.57 3.71
N ASN A 46 3.45 -18.65 3.04
CA ASN A 46 4.66 -19.41 3.29
C ASN A 46 5.87 -18.79 2.55
N GLY A 47 7.06 -18.84 3.15
CA GLY A 47 8.33 -18.45 2.53
C GLY A 47 9.04 -17.25 3.18
N ASP A 48 10.15 -16.80 2.58
CA ASP A 48 10.88 -15.60 3.04
C ASP A 48 10.13 -14.33 2.59
N LEU A 49 9.47 -13.66 3.55
CA LEU A 49 8.71 -12.42 3.33
C LEU A 49 9.55 -11.16 3.59
N SER A 50 10.89 -11.25 3.49
CA SER A 50 11.77 -10.10 3.65
C SER A 50 11.72 -9.14 2.46
N ALA A 51 11.82 -7.84 2.73
CA ALA A 51 12.04 -6.79 1.72
C ALA A 51 13.08 -5.78 2.20
N GLU A 52 13.76 -5.11 1.26
CA GLU A 52 14.62 -3.95 1.54
C GLU A 52 13.85 -2.66 1.26
N ALA A 53 13.35 -2.05 2.32
CA ALA A 53 12.51 -0.85 2.23
C ALA A 53 12.79 0.11 3.38
N ASP A 54 12.36 1.36 3.24
CA ASP A 54 12.35 2.32 4.32
C ASP A 54 11.10 2.09 5.18
N PRO A 55 11.26 1.62 6.44
CA PRO A 55 10.15 1.21 7.27
C PRO A 55 9.25 2.39 7.67
N ASP A 56 9.81 3.59 7.82
CA ASP A 56 9.05 4.78 8.21
C ASP A 56 8.16 5.23 7.05
N ARG A 57 8.71 5.26 5.83
CA ARG A 57 7.95 5.57 4.62
C ARG A 57 6.93 4.48 4.31
N LEU A 58 7.32 3.21 4.36
CA LEU A 58 6.37 2.12 4.14
C LEU A 58 5.25 2.14 5.18
N SER A 59 5.55 2.54 6.43
CA SER A 59 4.56 2.67 7.50
C SER A 59 3.54 3.75 7.17
N GLN A 60 4.01 4.90 6.68
CA GLN A 60 3.13 5.98 6.21
C GLN A 60 2.18 5.49 5.10
N ALA A 61 2.70 4.76 4.10
CA ALA A 61 1.86 4.22 3.03
C ALA A 61 0.84 3.19 3.55
N LEU A 62 1.29 2.24 4.38
CA LEU A 62 0.44 1.19 4.93
C LEU A 62 -0.65 1.77 5.84
N LEU A 63 -0.32 2.71 6.71
CA LEU A 63 -1.31 3.38 7.57
C LEU A 63 -2.33 4.18 6.77
N ASN A 64 -1.94 4.81 5.65
CA ASN A 64 -2.90 5.47 4.76
C ASN A 64 -3.90 4.46 4.16
N ILE A 65 -3.43 3.27 3.79
CA ILE A 65 -4.29 2.20 3.25
C ILE A 65 -5.20 1.63 4.34
N LEU A 66 -4.64 1.25 5.49
CA LEU A 66 -5.38 0.66 6.61
C LEU A 66 -6.42 1.63 7.19
N ASN A 67 -6.06 2.91 7.36
CA ASN A 67 -7.00 3.92 7.84
C ASN A 67 -8.15 4.13 6.85
N ASN A 68 -7.90 4.08 5.54
CA ASN A 68 -8.97 4.12 4.55
C ASN A 68 -9.88 2.89 4.66
N ALA A 69 -9.30 1.69 4.78
CA ALA A 69 -10.07 0.47 4.97
C ALA A 69 -10.98 0.55 6.21
N VAL A 70 -10.45 1.02 7.34
CA VAL A 70 -11.23 1.26 8.59
C VAL A 70 -12.31 2.32 8.38
N LYS A 71 -11.96 3.45 7.77
CA LYS A 71 -12.83 4.62 7.55
C LYS A 71 -14.04 4.29 6.67
N PHE A 72 -13.85 3.46 5.66
CA PHE A 72 -14.90 3.11 4.68
C PHE A 72 -15.60 1.78 4.99
N SER A 73 -15.17 1.07 6.03
CA SER A 73 -15.83 -0.15 6.50
C SER A 73 -17.03 0.16 7.38
N GLU A 74 -18.04 -0.72 7.33
CA GLU A 74 -19.13 -0.71 8.30
C GLU A 74 -18.61 -1.08 9.71
N PRO A 75 -19.15 -0.46 10.79
CA PRO A 75 -18.78 -0.82 12.15
C PRO A 75 -18.96 -2.32 12.44
N GLY A 76 -17.94 -2.95 13.01
CA GLY A 76 -17.94 -4.38 13.36
C GLY A 76 -17.60 -5.33 12.21
N SER A 77 -17.37 -4.81 11.00
CA SER A 77 -16.90 -5.62 9.87
C SER A 77 -15.44 -6.05 10.02
N VAL A 78 -14.95 -6.85 9.06
CA VAL A 78 -13.57 -7.36 9.05
C VAL A 78 -12.77 -6.69 7.95
N VAL A 79 -11.59 -6.17 8.29
CA VAL A 79 -10.54 -5.80 7.33
C VAL A 79 -9.54 -6.95 7.25
N ARG A 80 -9.41 -7.57 6.08
CA ARG A 80 -8.47 -8.67 5.87
C ARG A 80 -7.17 -8.14 5.29
N THR A 81 -6.04 -8.65 5.76
CA THR A 81 -4.73 -8.31 5.19
C THR A 81 -3.99 -9.56 4.80
N ASN A 82 -3.43 -9.60 3.60
CA ASN A 82 -2.66 -10.74 3.11
C ASN A 82 -1.25 -10.30 2.71
N VAL A 83 -0.23 -11.06 3.13
CA VAL A 83 1.18 -10.83 2.77
C VAL A 83 1.77 -12.12 2.21
N ILE A 84 2.16 -12.10 0.93
CA ILE A 84 2.71 -13.28 0.24
C ILE A 84 3.89 -12.89 -0.66
N ARG A 85 4.79 -13.84 -0.91
CA ARG A 85 5.81 -13.71 -1.95
C ARG A 85 5.22 -14.14 -3.30
N VAL A 86 5.49 -13.37 -4.35
CA VAL A 86 5.01 -13.61 -5.73
C VAL A 86 6.12 -13.30 -6.73
N LYS A 87 6.07 -13.90 -7.91
CA LYS A 87 6.84 -13.46 -9.08
C LYS A 87 6.15 -12.28 -9.77
N GLY A 88 6.94 -11.43 -10.42
CA GLY A 88 6.42 -10.25 -11.14
C GLY A 88 5.39 -10.57 -12.23
N ASN A 89 5.33 -11.80 -12.73
CA ASN A 89 4.39 -12.27 -13.74
C ASN A 89 3.23 -13.14 -13.19
N ASP A 90 3.16 -13.38 -11.88
CA ASP A 90 2.10 -14.22 -11.28
C ASP A 90 0.70 -13.66 -11.53
N GLU A 91 -0.24 -14.53 -11.86
CA GLU A 91 -1.61 -14.14 -12.29
C GLU A 91 -2.41 -13.40 -11.22
N ILE A 92 -2.05 -13.55 -9.95
CA ILE A 92 -2.63 -12.79 -8.84
C ILE A 92 -2.39 -11.28 -8.96
N ILE A 93 -1.37 -10.86 -9.71
CA ILE A 93 -1.11 -9.46 -10.04
C ILE A 93 -1.89 -9.12 -11.34
N PRO A 94 -2.70 -8.03 -11.36
CA PRO A 94 -3.41 -7.64 -12.57
C PRO A 94 -2.49 -7.46 -13.77
N SER A 95 -2.95 -7.86 -14.95
CA SER A 95 -2.16 -7.82 -16.19
C SER A 95 -1.51 -6.46 -16.44
N LYS A 96 -2.25 -5.35 -16.25
CA LYS A 96 -1.74 -3.98 -16.41
C LYS A 96 -0.57 -3.65 -15.49
N ILE A 97 -0.52 -4.25 -14.30
CA ILE A 97 0.55 -4.05 -13.34
C ILE A 97 1.75 -4.93 -13.70
N ARG A 98 1.52 -6.20 -14.07
CA ARG A 98 2.57 -7.15 -14.50
C ARG A 98 3.44 -6.61 -15.62
N LEU A 99 2.88 -5.89 -16.57
CA LEU A 99 3.62 -5.28 -17.69
C LEU A 99 4.70 -4.28 -17.24
N SER A 100 4.60 -3.77 -16.01
CA SER A 100 5.53 -2.79 -15.43
C SER A 100 6.47 -3.39 -14.38
N LEU A 101 6.36 -4.70 -14.11
CA LEU A 101 7.20 -5.43 -13.18
C LEU A 101 8.21 -6.29 -13.95
N ASP A 102 9.38 -6.47 -13.35
CA ASP A 102 10.36 -7.45 -13.82
C ASP A 102 9.86 -8.87 -13.52
N ALA A 103 9.48 -9.61 -14.57
CA ALA A 103 8.93 -10.96 -14.47
C ALA A 103 9.88 -11.98 -13.82
N ALA A 104 11.19 -11.75 -13.87
CA ALA A 104 12.18 -12.65 -13.28
C ALA A 104 12.34 -12.46 -11.76
N LYS A 105 11.91 -11.31 -11.22
CA LYS A 105 12.09 -10.95 -9.82
C LYS A 105 10.93 -11.38 -8.94
N ASP A 106 11.28 -11.61 -7.68
CA ASP A 106 10.33 -11.81 -6.60
C ASP A 106 9.89 -10.47 -6.01
N TYR A 107 8.64 -10.41 -5.59
CA TYR A 107 8.03 -9.30 -4.90
C TYR A 107 7.31 -9.79 -3.65
N ILE A 108 7.16 -8.90 -2.68
CA ILE A 108 6.22 -9.09 -1.59
C ILE A 108 4.93 -8.35 -1.95
N LEU A 109 3.86 -9.11 -2.14
CA LEU A 109 2.50 -8.61 -2.34
C LEU A 109 1.83 -8.45 -0.99
N VAL A 110 1.32 -7.25 -0.73
CA VAL A 110 0.46 -6.94 0.40
C VAL A 110 -0.90 -6.51 -0.13
N SER A 111 -1.97 -7.13 0.36
CA SER A 111 -3.35 -6.77 0.05
C SER A 111 -4.10 -6.40 1.31
N VAL A 112 -4.88 -5.33 1.25
CA VAL A 112 -5.82 -4.91 2.31
C VAL A 112 -7.22 -4.89 1.69
N LEU A 113 -8.10 -5.75 2.22
CA LEU A 113 -9.48 -5.89 1.80
C LEU A 113 -10.41 -5.37 2.89
N ASP A 114 -11.25 -4.41 2.53
CA ASP A 114 -12.37 -3.94 3.35
C ASP A 114 -13.72 -4.47 2.84
N HIS A 115 -14.78 -4.24 3.61
CA HIS A 115 -16.16 -4.59 3.26
C HIS A 115 -17.07 -3.35 3.17
N GLY A 116 -16.53 -2.22 2.69
CA GLY A 116 -17.28 -0.97 2.49
C GLY A 116 -18.08 -0.92 1.18
N ASP A 117 -18.44 0.30 0.77
CA ASP A 117 -19.10 0.57 -0.53
C ASP A 117 -18.21 0.25 -1.75
N GLY A 118 -16.91 0.05 -1.51
CA GLY A 118 -15.91 -0.18 -2.56
C GLY A 118 -15.54 1.06 -3.35
N ILE A 119 -14.75 0.84 -4.41
CA ILE A 119 -14.28 1.89 -5.32
C ILE A 119 -14.88 1.62 -6.71
N PRO A 120 -15.66 2.56 -7.28
CA PRO A 120 -16.18 2.45 -8.64
C PRO A 120 -15.07 2.17 -9.63
N GLU A 121 -15.31 1.30 -10.62
CA GLU A 121 -14.27 0.88 -11.57
C GLU A 121 -13.57 2.06 -12.26
N LYS A 122 -14.36 3.06 -12.69
CA LYS A 122 -13.89 4.32 -13.32
C LYS A 122 -12.94 5.15 -12.44
N ASP A 123 -12.96 4.93 -11.13
CA ASP A 123 -12.21 5.69 -10.14
C ASP A 123 -10.97 4.93 -9.63
N ARG A 124 -10.88 3.61 -9.87
CA ARG A 124 -9.80 2.75 -9.33
C ARG A 124 -8.38 3.16 -9.72
N GLU A 125 -8.22 3.86 -10.83
CA GLU A 125 -6.93 4.44 -11.23
C GLU A 125 -6.71 5.83 -10.62
N LYS A 126 -7.78 6.63 -10.57
CA LYS A 126 -7.76 8.02 -10.11
C LYS A 126 -7.64 8.16 -8.60
N VAL A 127 -8.02 7.14 -7.82
CA VAL A 127 -7.85 7.15 -6.34
C VAL A 127 -6.40 7.31 -5.89
N PHE A 128 -5.43 7.13 -6.78
CA PHE A 128 -4.01 7.38 -6.52
C PHE A 128 -3.51 8.75 -7.00
N GLU A 129 -4.38 9.58 -7.57
CA GLU A 129 -4.07 10.97 -7.97
C GLU A 129 -4.19 11.93 -6.78
N GLU A 130 -3.42 13.02 -6.82
CA GLU A 130 -3.44 14.02 -5.75
C GLU A 130 -4.79 14.75 -5.73
N PHE A 131 -5.38 14.88 -4.53
CA PHE A 131 -6.67 15.54 -4.27
C PHE A 131 -7.90 14.84 -4.86
N PHE A 132 -7.76 13.68 -5.51
CA PHE A 132 -8.91 12.95 -6.02
C PHE A 132 -9.77 12.37 -4.90
N GLN A 133 -11.08 12.50 -5.05
CA GLN A 133 -12.09 11.89 -4.17
C GLN A 133 -13.17 11.26 -5.04
N SER A 134 -13.40 9.96 -4.86
CA SER A 134 -14.48 9.25 -5.54
C SER A 134 -15.84 9.78 -5.08
N GLU A 135 -16.82 9.86 -5.99
CA GLU A 135 -18.18 10.26 -5.66
C GLU A 135 -18.99 9.05 -5.14
N SER A 136 -18.92 8.79 -3.83
CA SER A 136 -19.72 7.75 -3.17
C SER A 136 -20.54 8.33 -2.01
N HIS A 137 -21.51 7.56 -1.51
CA HIS A 137 -22.31 7.98 -0.35
C HIS A 137 -21.44 8.14 0.91
N LEU A 138 -20.44 7.27 1.09
CA LEU A 138 -19.49 7.33 2.20
C LEU A 138 -18.46 8.45 2.07
N THR A 139 -17.99 8.83 0.87
CA THR A 139 -17.06 9.96 0.73
C THR A 139 -17.70 11.29 1.11
N ARG A 140 -19.01 11.46 0.87
CA ARG A 140 -19.78 12.62 1.35
C ARG A 140 -19.90 12.65 2.88
N LYS A 141 -19.99 11.49 3.53
CA LYS A 141 -20.06 11.36 5.00
C LYS A 141 -18.69 11.53 5.66
N HIS A 142 -17.63 11.11 4.99
CA HIS A 142 -16.28 11.11 5.51
C HIS A 142 -15.32 11.94 4.65
N GLN A 143 -15.24 13.25 4.92
CA GLN A 143 -14.31 14.13 4.24
C GLN A 143 -12.84 13.73 4.50
N GLY A 144 -12.00 13.82 3.47
CA GLY A 144 -10.56 13.70 3.57
C GLY A 144 -9.91 14.49 2.44
N ALA A 145 -8.65 14.88 2.58
CA ALA A 145 -7.97 15.75 1.60
C ALA A 145 -7.69 15.07 0.24
N GLY A 146 -7.95 13.76 0.07
CA GLY A 146 -7.60 13.02 -1.15
C GLY A 146 -6.09 12.80 -1.32
N VAL A 147 -5.30 12.92 -0.25
CA VAL A 147 -3.82 12.88 -0.32
C VAL A 147 -3.24 11.51 0.08
N GLY A 148 -3.95 10.72 0.88
CA GLY A 148 -3.40 9.51 1.52
C GLY A 148 -2.93 8.43 0.53
N LEU A 149 -3.78 8.05 -0.42
CA LEU A 149 -3.45 7.03 -1.43
C LEU A 149 -2.45 7.54 -2.47
N PHE A 150 -2.47 8.83 -2.80
CA PHE A 150 -1.42 9.47 -3.61
C PHE A 150 -0.05 9.33 -2.94
N ILE A 151 0.06 9.65 -1.65
CA ILE A 151 1.30 9.46 -0.88
C ILE A 151 1.71 7.98 -0.89
N ALA A 152 0.77 7.05 -0.68
CA ALA A 152 1.06 5.62 -0.72
C ALA A 152 1.61 5.19 -2.09
N ALA A 153 1.02 5.68 -3.18
CA ALA A 153 1.48 5.41 -4.54
C ALA A 153 2.89 5.93 -4.80
N LYS A 154 3.21 7.15 -4.36
CA LYS A 154 4.58 7.70 -4.47
C LYS A 154 5.57 6.90 -3.65
N ILE A 155 5.22 6.49 -2.44
CA ILE A 155 6.10 5.67 -1.62
C ILE A 155 6.34 4.31 -2.29
N MET A 156 5.34 3.67 -2.87
CA MET A 156 5.53 2.42 -3.61
C MET A 156 6.45 2.61 -4.82
N GLU A 157 6.24 3.67 -5.59
CA GLU A 157 7.08 4.03 -6.73
C GLU A 157 8.55 4.18 -6.31
N PHE A 158 8.82 4.91 -5.22
CA PHE A 158 10.17 5.06 -4.67
C PHE A 158 10.83 3.74 -4.22
N HIS A 159 10.03 2.74 -3.86
CA HIS A 159 10.51 1.41 -3.49
C HIS A 159 10.68 0.47 -4.69
N GLY A 160 10.43 0.94 -5.92
CA GLY A 160 10.41 0.08 -7.12
C GLY A 160 9.19 -0.85 -7.17
N GLY A 161 8.16 -0.48 -6.44
CA GLY A 161 6.91 -1.20 -6.31
C GLY A 161 5.79 -0.66 -7.18
N LYS A 162 4.60 -1.23 -7.00
CA LYS A 162 3.34 -0.78 -7.61
C LYS A 162 2.21 -0.87 -6.60
N ILE A 163 1.20 -0.03 -6.75
CA ILE A 163 -0.05 -0.08 -5.99
C ILE A 163 -1.22 -0.06 -6.96
N TRP A 164 -2.32 -0.72 -6.61
CA TRP A 164 -3.54 -0.71 -7.39
C TRP A 164 -4.77 -0.98 -6.52
N ALA A 165 -5.95 -0.69 -7.08
CA ALA A 165 -7.24 -0.95 -6.48
C ALA A 165 -8.04 -1.93 -7.32
N GLU A 166 -8.72 -2.86 -6.66
CA GLU A 166 -9.68 -3.80 -7.22
C GLU A 166 -10.98 -3.76 -6.43
N SER A 167 -12.01 -4.39 -6.97
CA SER A 167 -13.20 -4.72 -6.17
C SER A 167 -12.80 -5.66 -5.03
N GLY A 168 -13.47 -5.54 -3.89
CA GLY A 168 -13.41 -6.56 -2.85
C GLY A 168 -14.23 -7.81 -3.21
N ASP A 169 -14.35 -8.72 -2.25
CA ASP A 169 -14.96 -10.04 -2.43
C ASP A 169 -16.43 -9.93 -2.88
N ASN A 170 -16.82 -10.74 -3.88
CA ASN A 170 -18.17 -10.75 -4.46
C ASN A 170 -18.68 -9.38 -4.90
N GLY A 171 -17.79 -8.45 -5.26
CA GLY A 171 -18.15 -7.11 -5.69
C GLY A 171 -18.43 -6.12 -4.54
N ARG A 172 -18.19 -6.50 -3.28
CA ARG A 172 -18.35 -5.63 -2.11
C ARG A 172 -17.01 -5.19 -1.55
N GLY A 173 -16.93 -3.95 -1.05
CA GLY A 173 -15.70 -3.39 -0.52
C GLY A 173 -14.64 -3.10 -1.57
N ALA A 174 -13.48 -2.67 -1.10
CA ALA A 174 -12.31 -2.43 -1.92
C ALA A 174 -11.15 -3.32 -1.49
N LYS A 175 -10.36 -3.75 -2.48
CA LYS A 175 -9.07 -4.41 -2.25
C LYS A 175 -7.96 -3.49 -2.76
N ILE A 176 -7.21 -2.88 -1.85
CA ILE A 176 -6.00 -2.14 -2.19
C ILE A 176 -4.81 -3.08 -2.04
N SER A 177 -4.04 -3.24 -3.11
CA SER A 177 -2.86 -4.09 -3.10
C SER A 177 -1.63 -3.32 -3.54
N PHE A 178 -0.49 -3.66 -2.98
CA PHE A 178 0.80 -3.17 -3.45
C PHE A 178 1.84 -4.27 -3.47
N VAL A 179 2.84 -4.10 -4.31
CA VAL A 179 4.05 -4.91 -4.34
C VAL A 179 5.27 -4.06 -4.07
N ILE A 180 6.24 -4.61 -3.38
CA ILE A 180 7.63 -4.10 -3.32
C ILE A 180 8.59 -5.24 -3.66
N PRO A 181 9.76 -4.95 -4.25
CA PRO A 181 10.75 -5.99 -4.53
C PRO A 181 11.10 -6.78 -3.26
N ALA A 182 11.10 -8.10 -3.36
CA ALA A 182 11.54 -8.94 -2.25
C ALA A 182 13.04 -8.73 -2.00
N GLY A 183 13.44 -8.83 -0.74
CA GLY A 183 14.84 -8.76 -0.36
C GLY A 183 15.59 -9.93 -0.99
N ASN A 184 16.69 -9.64 -1.65
CA ASN A 184 17.58 -10.70 -2.09
C ASN A 184 18.16 -11.39 -0.84
N GLN A 185 18.26 -12.72 -0.87
CA GLN A 185 18.92 -13.45 0.22
C GLN A 185 20.40 -13.05 0.38
N TYR A 186 20.98 -12.41 -0.63
CA TYR A 186 22.40 -12.08 -0.73
C TYR A 186 22.65 -10.67 -1.28
N ILE A 187 22.42 -9.60 -0.52
CA ILE A 187 23.17 -8.33 -0.70
C ILE A 187 22.95 -7.39 0.48
N ASN A 188 24.02 -7.02 1.16
CA ASN A 188 24.08 -5.79 1.97
C ASN A 188 24.62 -4.70 1.03
N THR A 189 23.75 -3.93 0.38
CA THR A 189 24.19 -2.79 -0.44
C THR A 189 23.33 -1.57 -0.15
N VAL A 190 23.97 -0.50 0.33
CA VAL A 190 23.36 0.83 0.44
C VAL A 190 23.29 1.43 -0.96
N PHE A 191 22.10 1.56 -1.53
CA PHE A 191 21.89 2.26 -2.79
C PHE A 191 21.58 3.74 -2.57
N SER A 192 22.34 4.62 -3.22
CA SER A 192 21.96 6.03 -3.41
C SER A 192 21.34 6.19 -4.80
N VAL A 193 20.03 6.47 -4.88
CA VAL A 193 19.34 6.73 -6.15
C VAL A 193 19.39 8.22 -6.46
N LYS A 194 19.97 8.59 -7.62
CA LYS A 194 19.96 9.97 -8.14
C LYS A 194 18.91 10.04 -9.25
N VAL A 195 17.78 10.70 -8.99
CA VAL A 195 16.73 10.90 -10.01
C VAL A 195 17.16 12.05 -10.93
N LEU A 196 17.25 11.77 -12.24
CA LEU A 196 17.48 12.79 -13.26
C LEU A 196 16.13 13.37 -13.67
N THR A 197 15.86 14.62 -13.31
CA THR A 197 14.66 15.33 -13.78
C THR A 197 14.92 15.90 -15.17
N GLY A 198 14.20 15.40 -16.17
CA GLY A 198 14.03 16.08 -17.46
C GLY A 198 13.33 17.42 -17.23
N LYS A 199 13.80 18.47 -17.92
CA LYS A 199 13.22 19.82 -17.87
C LYS A 199 11.83 19.79 -18.52
N TRP A 200 10.86 20.39 -17.83
CA TRP A 200 9.57 20.80 -18.38
C TRP A 200 9.77 21.99 -19.33
#